data_AF-A0A814EW65-F1
#
_entry.id   AF-A0A814EW65-F1
#
_cell.length_a   1.000
_cell.length_b   1.000
_cell.length_c   1.000
_cell.angle_alpha   90.00
_cell.angle_beta   90.00
_cell.angle_gamma   90.00
#
_symmetry.space_group_name_H-M   'P 1'
#
loop_
_entity.id
_entity.type
_entity.pdbx_description
1 polymer ?
#
loop_
_entity_poly.entity_id
_entity_poly.type
_entity_poly.pdbx_seq_one_letter_code
_entity_poly.pdbx_strand_id
1 'polypeptide(L)'
;MSQSCSIINCTRTSRGLCDCCQQYLCLQHLTEHNNLLISQLNPLTDEINTLADRLSRLNVQKIIADSRQKLEQWREDCYKKIDCLFEQKCQELNQLINEKIGQQREELNRIHVKMAELINAQETTRQDIDLLTSTIRQFSTNINNIEQTCFTINIRSLLIDDTLVCIKETTEKELDLSILSPVYRTIHRPERSFRSLTGNDRYLLIHQHPNLCLFDREINIVKQALWSYDAIQDMCWSSTLDRFIVLGKNNIYFIDEYTMSIENVQRIKKQDWGSCTCSDTVLFACTNEWGSSIMEFELFPAIDMIKEWKYPFTCAKDETICDTTCPSILASIDQLFFRSYHNVRCLYLSN
;
A
#
# COMPACT_ATOMS: atom_id res chain seq x y z
N MET A 1 -42.68 27.02 -2.47
CA MET A 1 -42.82 27.43 -3.88
C MET A 1 -42.07 26.42 -4.73
N SER A 2 -42.72 25.78 -5.69
CA SER A 2 -42.10 24.77 -6.55
C SER A 2 -41.29 25.42 -7.67
N GLN A 3 -39.98 25.24 -7.68
CA GLN A 3 -39.12 25.76 -8.75
C GLN A 3 -39.32 24.99 -10.06
N SER A 4 -39.30 25.69 -11.20
CA SER A 4 -39.36 25.10 -12.53
C SER A 4 -38.01 24.49 -12.92
N CYS A 5 -38.04 23.51 -13.83
CA CYS A 5 -36.82 22.96 -14.42
C CYS A 5 -36.02 24.07 -15.12
N SER A 6 -34.70 24.11 -14.92
CA SER A 6 -33.79 25.11 -15.50
C SER A 6 -33.50 24.92 -17.00
N ILE A 7 -33.96 23.83 -17.61
CA ILE A 7 -33.78 23.55 -19.04
C ILE A 7 -34.77 24.39 -19.84
N ILE A 8 -34.26 25.12 -20.83
CA ILE A 8 -35.04 25.97 -21.74
C ILE A 8 -36.12 25.10 -22.41
N ASN A 9 -37.37 25.60 -22.41
CA ASN A 9 -38.57 24.92 -22.93
C ASN A 9 -39.09 23.74 -22.10
N CYS A 10 -38.55 23.48 -20.90
CA CYS A 10 -39.14 22.49 -19.98
C CYS A 10 -40.18 23.14 -19.06
N THR A 11 -41.45 22.75 -19.20
CA THR A 11 -42.55 23.24 -18.33
C THR A 11 -42.72 22.44 -17.04
N ARG A 12 -41.92 21.38 -16.84
CA ARG A 12 -42.04 20.48 -15.70
C ARG A 12 -41.43 21.09 -14.44
N THR A 13 -42.02 20.77 -13.29
CA THR A 13 -41.49 21.14 -11.99
C THR A 13 -40.16 20.43 -11.71
N SER A 14 -39.20 21.16 -11.14
CA SER A 14 -37.95 20.58 -10.66
C SER A 14 -38.21 19.53 -9.59
N ARG A 15 -37.43 18.45 -9.61
CA ARG A 15 -37.47 17.35 -8.63
C ARG A 15 -36.17 17.21 -7.86
N GLY A 16 -35.10 17.89 -8.28
CA GLY A 16 -33.82 17.88 -7.58
C GLY A 16 -32.89 18.96 -8.10
N LEU A 17 -31.95 19.36 -7.24
CA LEU A 17 -30.80 20.18 -7.61
C LEU A 17 -29.67 19.23 -8.04
N CYS A 18 -29.08 19.45 -9.21
CA CYS A 18 -27.90 18.72 -9.62
C CYS A 18 -26.66 19.32 -8.94
N ASP A 19 -25.99 18.54 -8.10
CA ASP A 19 -24.81 19.01 -7.36
C ASP A 19 -23.64 19.41 -8.29
N CYS A 20 -23.55 18.81 -9.48
CA CYS A 20 -22.48 19.06 -10.45
C CYS A 20 -22.60 20.45 -11.11
N CYS A 21 -23.79 20.84 -11.56
CA CYS A 21 -24.01 22.08 -12.31
C CYS A 21 -24.84 23.13 -11.56
N GLN A 22 -25.28 22.81 -10.34
CA GLN A 22 -26.12 23.66 -9.48
C GLN A 22 -27.42 24.11 -10.18
N GLN A 23 -27.98 23.25 -11.04
CA GLN A 23 -29.22 23.50 -11.78
C GLN A 23 -30.37 22.67 -11.24
N TYR A 24 -31.57 23.26 -11.18
CA TYR A 24 -32.78 22.59 -10.75
C TYR A 24 -33.39 21.81 -11.91
N LEU A 25 -33.38 20.48 -11.86
CA LEU A 25 -33.79 19.62 -12.97
C LEU A 25 -35.04 18.81 -12.62
N CYS A 26 -35.92 18.58 -13.60
CA CYS A 26 -36.98 17.58 -13.47
C CYS A 26 -36.37 16.16 -13.56
N LEU A 27 -37.10 15.15 -13.07
CA LEU A 27 -36.58 13.77 -12.98
C LEU A 27 -36.04 13.24 -14.31
N GLN A 28 -36.71 13.54 -15.42
CA GLN A 28 -36.26 13.11 -16.76
C GLN A 28 -34.92 13.74 -17.12
N HIS A 29 -34.80 15.07 -17.02
CA HIS A 29 -33.55 15.76 -17.35
C HIS A 29 -32.42 15.44 -16.37
N LEU A 30 -32.73 15.15 -15.10
CA LEU A 30 -31.74 14.67 -14.13
C LEU A 30 -31.19 13.29 -14.54
N THR A 31 -32.07 12.39 -14.99
CA THR A 31 -31.69 11.05 -15.48
C THR A 31 -30.87 11.14 -16.76
N GLU A 32 -31.30 11.96 -17.72
CA GLU A 32 -30.56 12.21 -18.97
C GLU A 32 -29.19 12.84 -18.67
N HIS A 33 -29.13 13.82 -17.77
CA HIS A 33 -27.88 14.43 -17.33
C HIS A 33 -26.94 13.40 -16.68
N ASN A 34 -27.45 12.54 -15.81
CA ASN A 34 -26.66 11.47 -15.20
C ASN A 34 -26.16 10.46 -16.25
N ASN A 35 -27.02 10.07 -17.19
CA ASN A 35 -26.63 9.18 -18.28
C ASN A 35 -25.55 9.81 -19.19
N LEU A 36 -25.64 11.12 -19.45
CA LEU A 36 -24.62 11.86 -20.19
C LEU A 36 -23.29 11.86 -19.42
N LEU A 37 -23.30 12.12 -18.12
CA LEU A 37 -22.09 12.04 -17.29
C LEU A 37 -21.49 10.62 -17.29
N ILE A 38 -22.31 9.59 -17.11
CA ILE A 38 -21.86 8.19 -17.17
C ILE A 38 -21.29 7.86 -18.55
N SER A 39 -21.90 8.36 -19.64
CA SER A 39 -21.40 8.11 -21.00
C SER A 39 -20.01 8.70 -21.24
N GLN A 40 -19.62 9.75 -20.51
CA GLN A 40 -18.27 10.32 -20.56
C GLN A 40 -17.22 9.45 -19.89
N LEU A 41 -17.62 8.48 -19.05
CA LEU A 41 -16.68 7.52 -18.45
C LEU A 41 -16.22 6.45 -19.44
N ASN A 42 -17.00 6.16 -20.48
CA ASN A 42 -16.65 5.12 -21.46
C ASN A 42 -15.36 5.48 -22.23
N PRO A 43 -15.20 6.69 -22.81
CA PRO A 43 -13.95 7.08 -23.45
C PRO A 43 -12.74 7.04 -22.50
N LEU A 44 -12.91 7.41 -21.22
CA LEU A 44 -11.84 7.36 -20.23
C LEU A 44 -11.44 5.91 -19.92
N THR A 45 -12.39 4.99 -19.91
CA THR A 45 -12.13 3.55 -19.76
C THR A 45 -11.31 3.03 -20.93
N ASP A 46 -11.66 3.43 -22.16
CA ASP A 46 -10.90 3.06 -23.37
C ASP A 46 -9.48 3.64 -23.33
N GLU A 47 -9.32 4.85 -22.81
CA GLU A 47 -8.02 5.50 -22.64
C GLU A 47 -7.15 4.77 -21.60
N ILE A 48 -7.75 4.38 -20.46
CA ILE A 48 -7.09 3.55 -19.44
C ILE A 48 -6.68 2.20 -20.02
N ASN A 49 -7.55 1.54 -20.78
CA ASN A 49 -7.24 0.27 -21.43
C ASN A 49 -6.10 0.41 -22.44
N THR A 50 -6.10 1.50 -23.22
CA THR A 50 -5.02 1.81 -24.15
C THR A 50 -3.69 2.02 -23.43
N LEU A 51 -3.70 2.69 -22.27
CA LEU A 51 -2.51 2.86 -21.44
C LEU A 51 -2.05 1.53 -20.82
N ALA A 52 -2.97 0.68 -20.37
CA ALA A 52 -2.66 -0.66 -19.87
C ALA A 52 -2.01 -1.54 -20.97
N ASP A 53 -2.53 -1.49 -22.19
CA ASP A 53 -1.96 -2.17 -23.35
C ASP A 53 -0.59 -1.63 -23.76
N ARG A 54 -0.37 -0.33 -23.57
CA ARG A 54 0.97 0.26 -23.78
C ARG A 54 1.95 -0.21 -22.71
N LEU A 55 1.51 -0.26 -21.45
CA LEU A 55 2.31 -0.74 -20.33
C LEU A 55 2.69 -2.21 -20.50
N SER A 56 1.74 -3.06 -20.90
CA SER A 56 1.97 -4.49 -21.14
C SER A 56 2.91 -4.76 -22.32
N ARG A 57 2.94 -3.86 -23.32
CA ARG A 57 3.86 -3.92 -24.46
C ARG A 57 5.27 -3.37 -24.16
N LEU A 58 5.51 -2.79 -22.99
CA LEU A 58 6.87 -2.36 -22.64
C LEU A 58 7.79 -3.57 -22.56
N ASN A 59 8.84 -3.55 -23.38
CA ASN A 59 9.84 -4.61 -23.38
C ASN A 59 10.84 -4.37 -22.23
N VAL A 60 10.46 -4.84 -21.04
CA VAL A 60 11.29 -4.76 -19.82
C VAL A 60 12.67 -5.36 -20.05
N GLN A 61 12.75 -6.48 -20.79
CA GLN A 61 14.02 -7.14 -21.10
C GLN A 61 14.93 -6.25 -21.94
N LYS A 62 14.38 -5.52 -22.91
CA LYS A 62 15.14 -4.54 -23.69
C LYS A 62 15.67 -3.40 -22.81
N ILE A 63 14.84 -2.84 -21.93
CA ILE A 63 15.25 -1.76 -21.02
C ILE A 63 16.40 -2.20 -20.10
N ILE A 64 16.31 -3.43 -19.58
CA ILE A 64 17.36 -4.05 -18.77
C ILE A 64 18.62 -4.27 -19.61
N ALA A 65 18.48 -4.80 -20.83
CA ALA A 65 19.60 -5.04 -21.73
C ALA A 65 20.34 -3.74 -22.08
N ASP A 66 19.61 -2.67 -22.42
CA ASP A 66 20.17 -1.35 -22.73
C ASP A 66 20.92 -0.78 -21.51
N SER A 67 20.39 -0.98 -20.30
CA SER A 67 21.04 -0.55 -19.05
C SER A 67 22.30 -1.37 -18.75
N ARG A 68 22.26 -2.69 -18.97
CA ARG A 68 23.43 -3.57 -18.85
C ARG A 68 24.52 -3.20 -19.85
N GLN A 69 24.17 -2.85 -21.08
CA GLN A 69 25.13 -2.41 -22.09
C GLN A 69 25.90 -1.16 -21.63
N LYS A 70 25.23 -0.21 -20.95
CA LYS A 70 25.91 0.97 -20.38
C LYS A 70 26.92 0.59 -19.29
N LEU A 71 26.57 -0.37 -18.44
CA LEU A 71 27.47 -0.89 -17.40
C LEU A 71 28.67 -1.64 -18.01
N GLU A 72 28.42 -2.42 -19.06
CA GLU A 72 29.47 -3.13 -19.79
C GLU A 72 30.44 -2.16 -20.46
N GLN A 73 29.92 -1.11 -21.10
CA GLN A 73 30.73 -0.05 -21.69
C GLN A 73 31.58 0.65 -20.63
N TRP A 74 31.00 0.98 -19.48
CA TRP A 74 31.73 1.57 -18.36
C TRP A 74 32.87 0.64 -17.89
N ARG A 75 32.63 -0.66 -17.80
CA ARG A 75 33.65 -1.66 -17.44
C ARG A 75 34.81 -1.67 -18.44
N GLU A 76 34.51 -1.71 -19.73
CA GLU A 76 35.53 -1.70 -20.78
C GLU A 76 36.36 -0.41 -20.75
N ASP A 77 35.72 0.74 -20.54
CA ASP A 77 36.40 2.03 -20.49
C ASP A 77 37.32 2.14 -19.26
N CYS A 78 36.93 1.57 -18.13
CA CYS A 78 37.78 1.46 -16.94
C CYS A 78 39.03 0.63 -17.22
N TYR A 79 38.90 -0.55 -17.84
CA TYR A 79 40.07 -1.37 -18.17
C TYR A 79 41.04 -0.66 -19.12
N LYS A 80 40.53 -0.03 -20.18
CA LYS A 80 41.37 0.76 -21.11
C LYS A 80 42.16 1.85 -20.40
N LYS A 81 41.56 2.54 -19.41
CA LYS A 81 42.27 3.56 -18.62
C LYS A 81 43.35 2.98 -17.74
N ILE A 82 43.11 1.83 -17.13
CA ILE A 82 44.11 1.12 -16.31
C ILE A 82 45.29 0.69 -17.18
N ASP A 83 45.02 0.09 -18.34
CA ASP A 83 46.04 -0.37 -19.28
C ASP A 83 46.89 0.79 -19.80
N CYS A 84 46.24 1.91 -20.18
CA CYS A 84 46.94 3.11 -20.62
C CYS A 84 47.86 3.70 -19.54
N LEU A 85 47.38 3.75 -18.28
CA LEU A 85 48.20 4.20 -17.16
C LEU A 85 49.39 3.27 -16.92
N PHE A 86 49.19 1.96 -17.01
CA PHE A 86 50.25 0.97 -16.87
C PHE A 86 51.32 1.15 -17.95
N GLU A 87 50.92 1.22 -19.22
CA GLU A 87 51.84 1.43 -20.35
C GLU A 87 52.64 2.73 -20.19
N GLN A 88 51.96 3.82 -19.80
CA GLN A 88 52.63 5.09 -19.53
C GLN A 88 53.69 4.95 -18.44
N LYS A 89 53.40 4.26 -17.34
CA LYS A 89 54.36 4.06 -16.25
C LYS A 89 55.52 3.14 -16.62
N CYS A 90 55.29 2.15 -17.49
CA CYS A 90 56.37 1.36 -18.08
C CYS A 90 57.29 2.21 -18.96
N GLN A 91 56.73 3.12 -19.77
CA GLN A 91 57.51 4.04 -20.59
C GLN A 91 58.34 5.01 -19.74
N GLU A 92 57.73 5.60 -18.70
CA GLU A 92 58.44 6.46 -17.74
C GLU A 92 59.59 5.72 -17.06
N LEU A 93 59.37 4.47 -16.62
CA LEU A 93 60.41 3.65 -16.00
C LEU A 93 61.56 3.36 -16.98
N ASN A 94 61.25 2.97 -18.22
CA ASN A 94 62.25 2.72 -19.24
C ASN A 94 63.08 3.97 -19.54
N GLN A 95 62.45 5.14 -19.62
CA GLN A 95 63.13 6.41 -19.83
C GLN A 95 64.09 6.71 -18.69
N LEU A 96 63.63 6.62 -17.43
CA LEU A 96 64.46 6.88 -16.25
C LEU A 96 65.67 5.94 -16.16
N ILE A 97 65.48 4.65 -16.44
CA ILE A 97 66.57 3.67 -16.47
C ILE A 97 67.58 4.03 -17.56
N ASN A 98 67.10 4.31 -18.78
CA ASN A 98 67.96 4.64 -19.91
C ASN A 98 68.75 5.93 -19.68
N GLU A 99 68.13 6.97 -19.12
CA GLU A 99 68.82 8.21 -18.75
C GLU A 99 69.92 7.95 -17.71
N LYS A 100 69.63 7.13 -16.68
CA LYS A 100 70.61 6.81 -15.65
C LYS A 100 71.79 6.01 -16.20
N ILE A 101 71.52 5.01 -17.04
CA ILE A 101 72.55 4.23 -17.73
C ILE A 101 73.35 5.14 -18.68
N GLY A 102 72.69 6.05 -19.39
CA GLY A 102 73.32 7.04 -20.27
C GLY A 102 74.34 7.91 -19.53
N GLN A 103 73.95 8.46 -18.38
CA GLN A 103 74.86 9.22 -17.50
C GLN A 103 76.08 8.40 -17.08
N GLN A 104 75.90 7.11 -16.73
CA GLN A 104 77.04 6.25 -16.37
C GLN A 104 77.97 5.98 -17.57
N ARG A 105 77.42 5.85 -18.79
CA ARG A 105 78.24 5.69 -20.00
C ARG A 105 79.09 6.94 -20.28
N GLU A 106 78.54 8.13 -20.05
CA GLU A 106 79.29 9.39 -20.20
C GLU A 106 80.43 9.49 -19.18
N GLU A 107 80.18 9.15 -17.91
CA GLU A 107 81.23 9.12 -16.88
C GLU A 107 82.33 8.09 -17.20
N LEU A 108 81.95 6.91 -17.69
CA LEU A 108 82.93 5.90 -18.15
C LEU A 108 83.79 6.44 -19.30
N ASN A 109 83.19 7.14 -20.25
CA ASN A 109 83.94 7.77 -21.34
C ASN A 109 84.90 8.85 -20.84
N ARG A 110 84.51 9.65 -19.84
CA ARG A 110 85.42 10.64 -19.21
C ARG A 110 86.63 9.96 -18.57
N ILE A 111 86.41 8.85 -17.87
CA ILE A 111 87.50 8.04 -17.29
C ILE A 111 88.43 7.52 -18.39
N HIS A 112 87.88 7.00 -19.50
CA HIS A 112 88.68 6.54 -20.64
C HIS A 112 89.52 7.65 -21.29
N VAL A 113 88.92 8.82 -21.52
CA VAL A 113 89.65 9.98 -22.06
C VAL A 113 90.79 10.38 -21.14
N LYS A 114 90.53 10.46 -19.82
CA LYS A 114 91.57 10.83 -18.86
C LYS A 114 92.70 9.82 -18.79
N MET A 115 92.38 8.54 -18.89
CA MET A 115 93.35 7.46 -18.97
C MET A 115 94.23 7.58 -20.23
N ALA A 116 93.64 7.87 -21.39
CA ALA A 116 94.37 8.08 -22.63
C ALA A 116 95.31 9.29 -22.57
N GLU A 117 94.87 10.41 -21.96
CA GLU A 117 95.72 11.59 -21.73
C GLU A 117 96.96 11.25 -20.90
N LEU A 118 96.78 10.53 -19.78
CA LEU A 118 97.88 10.13 -18.90
C LEU A 118 98.89 9.22 -19.61
N ILE A 119 98.41 8.29 -20.45
CA ILE A 119 99.27 7.40 -21.26
C ILE A 119 100.08 8.22 -22.28
N ASN A 120 99.44 9.15 -22.98
CA ASN A 120 100.08 9.94 -24.03
C ASN A 120 101.10 10.96 -23.48
N ALA A 121 100.87 11.49 -22.27
CA ALA A 121 101.78 12.46 -21.64
C ALA A 121 103.12 11.86 -21.20
N GLN A 122 103.22 10.53 -21.05
CA GLN A 122 104.43 9.78 -20.62
C GLN A 122 105.06 10.19 -19.27
N GLU A 123 104.49 11.17 -18.56
CA GLU A 123 104.91 11.64 -17.22
C GLU A 123 103.83 11.33 -16.16
N THR A 124 103.36 10.08 -16.08
CA THR A 124 102.34 9.68 -15.09
C THR A 124 102.95 9.56 -13.69
N THR A 125 102.38 10.26 -12.70
CA THR A 125 102.82 10.13 -11.31
C THR A 125 102.08 9.00 -10.58
N ARG A 126 102.62 8.56 -9.43
CA ARG A 126 101.93 7.58 -8.57
C ARG A 126 100.59 8.10 -8.04
N GLN A 127 100.52 9.40 -7.75
CA GLN A 127 99.28 10.06 -7.30
C GLN A 127 98.19 10.01 -8.37
N ASP A 128 98.54 10.16 -9.66
CA ASP A 128 97.57 10.06 -10.76
C ASP A 128 96.96 8.65 -10.85
N ILE A 129 97.79 7.62 -10.66
CA ILE A 129 97.35 6.20 -10.64
C ILE A 129 96.41 5.94 -9.46
N ASP A 130 96.76 6.44 -8.27
CA ASP A 130 95.96 6.24 -7.06
C ASP A 130 94.59 6.96 -7.18
N LEU A 131 94.57 8.19 -7.71
CA LEU A 131 93.35 8.95 -7.98
C LEU A 131 92.45 8.23 -9.00
N LEU A 132 93.02 7.77 -10.11
CA LEU A 132 92.27 7.03 -11.14
C LEU A 132 91.70 5.72 -10.58
N THR A 133 92.48 4.99 -9.79
CA THR A 133 92.05 3.75 -9.13
C THR A 133 90.87 4.00 -8.19
N SER A 134 90.93 5.07 -7.39
CA SER A 134 89.82 5.46 -6.51
C SER A 134 88.55 5.81 -7.29
N THR A 135 88.70 6.50 -8.42
CA THR A 135 87.58 6.90 -9.29
C THR A 135 86.91 5.69 -9.94
N ILE A 136 87.70 4.73 -10.44
CA ILE A 136 87.18 3.47 -11.01
C ILE A 136 86.44 2.65 -9.95
N ARG A 137 86.96 2.57 -8.72
CA ARG A 137 86.28 1.86 -7.62
C ARG A 137 84.96 2.53 -7.24
N GLN A 138 84.92 3.87 -7.19
CA GLN A 138 83.71 4.63 -6.94
C GLN A 138 82.68 4.41 -8.06
N PHE A 139 83.11 4.45 -9.31
CA PHE A 139 82.26 4.17 -10.47
C PHE A 139 81.67 2.75 -10.43
N SER A 140 82.49 1.74 -10.12
CA SER A 140 82.02 0.36 -9.94
C SER A 140 80.99 0.23 -8.82
N THR A 141 81.17 0.96 -7.72
CA THR A 141 80.18 1.00 -6.62
C THR A 141 78.87 1.64 -7.07
N ASN A 142 78.94 2.70 -7.87
CA ASN A 142 77.75 3.35 -8.43
C ASN A 142 76.98 2.43 -9.38
N ILE A 143 77.66 1.65 -10.23
CA ILE A 143 77.03 0.64 -11.09
C ILE A 143 76.31 -0.41 -10.24
N ASN A 144 76.98 -0.98 -9.24
CA ASN A 144 76.40 -2.00 -8.37
C ASN A 144 75.16 -1.46 -7.63
N ASN A 145 75.20 -0.20 -7.20
CA ASN A 145 74.04 0.43 -6.56
C ASN A 145 72.85 0.59 -7.52
N ILE A 146 73.12 0.90 -8.79
CA ILE A 146 72.09 1.01 -9.82
C ILE A 146 71.43 -0.36 -10.07
N GLU A 147 72.23 -1.43 -10.15
CA GLU A 147 71.72 -2.79 -10.35
C GLU A 147 70.84 -3.28 -9.21
N GLN A 148 71.11 -2.85 -7.97
CA GLN A 148 70.44 -3.39 -6.79
C GLN A 148 69.22 -2.58 -6.31
N THR A 149 69.21 -1.25 -6.46
CA THR A 149 68.21 -0.41 -5.74
C THR A 149 67.82 0.90 -6.41
N CYS A 150 68.12 1.12 -7.70
CA CYS A 150 68.02 2.47 -8.28
C CYS A 150 66.61 3.09 -8.25
N PHE A 151 65.54 2.29 -8.18
CA PHE A 151 64.17 2.79 -8.22
C PHE A 151 63.25 2.06 -7.22
N THR A 152 62.36 2.82 -6.59
CA THR A 152 61.29 2.30 -5.73
C THR A 152 59.95 2.64 -6.38
N ILE A 153 59.14 1.63 -6.69
CA ILE A 153 57.80 1.81 -7.25
C ILE A 153 56.80 1.70 -6.09
N ASN A 154 56.16 2.82 -5.77
CA ASN A 154 55.10 2.87 -4.75
C ASN A 154 53.72 2.79 -5.42
N ILE A 155 53.08 1.63 -5.36
CA ILE A 155 51.74 1.42 -5.92
C ILE A 155 50.71 1.56 -4.80
N ARG A 156 49.72 2.44 -4.99
CA ARG A 156 48.57 2.56 -4.09
C ARG A 156 47.41 1.70 -4.61
N SER A 157 46.60 1.16 -3.69
CA SER A 157 45.42 0.39 -4.05
C SER A 157 44.39 1.27 -4.77
N LEU A 158 43.79 0.74 -5.83
CA LEU A 158 42.60 1.32 -6.43
C LEU A 158 41.40 1.05 -5.51
N LEU A 159 40.72 2.11 -5.07
CA LEU A 159 39.49 1.99 -4.27
C LEU A 159 38.30 2.17 -5.21
N ILE A 160 37.48 1.13 -5.31
CA ILE A 160 36.20 1.15 -6.00
C ILE A 160 35.15 1.20 -4.91
N ASP A 161 34.38 2.29 -4.87
CA ASP A 161 33.28 2.46 -3.93
C ASP A 161 31.92 2.40 -4.63
N ASP A 162 30.87 2.22 -3.84
CA ASP A 162 29.49 2.09 -4.31
C ASP A 162 28.92 3.39 -4.89
N THR A 163 29.64 4.52 -4.77
CA THR A 163 29.20 5.81 -5.32
C THR A 163 29.55 5.98 -6.80
N LEU A 164 30.44 5.13 -7.33
CA LEU A 164 30.88 5.18 -8.73
C LEU A 164 29.78 4.80 -9.72
N VAL A 165 28.85 3.93 -9.33
CA VAL A 165 27.71 3.53 -10.14
C VAL A 165 26.44 3.63 -9.31
N CYS A 166 25.56 4.56 -9.70
CA CYS A 166 24.31 4.80 -9.01
C CYS A 166 23.13 4.44 -9.92
N ILE A 167 22.33 3.45 -9.52
CA ILE A 167 21.07 3.11 -10.18
C ILE A 167 19.95 3.73 -9.37
N LYS A 168 19.29 4.74 -9.93
CA LYS A 168 18.16 5.44 -9.30
C LYS A 168 17.00 5.53 -10.28
N GLU A 169 15.80 5.46 -9.74
CA GLU A 169 14.59 5.81 -10.45
C GLU A 169 14.56 7.35 -10.63
N THR A 170 14.38 7.81 -11.86
CA THR A 170 14.51 9.24 -12.20
C THR A 170 13.26 10.06 -11.86
N THR A 171 12.13 9.44 -11.53
CA THR A 171 10.87 10.14 -11.29
C THR A 171 9.93 9.37 -10.35
N GLU A 172 9.98 9.70 -9.05
CA GLU A 172 8.95 9.33 -8.06
C GLU A 172 7.77 10.32 -8.10
N LYS A 173 7.12 10.47 -9.25
CA LYS A 173 5.79 11.14 -9.27
C LYS A 173 4.74 10.05 -9.31
N GLU A 174 4.45 9.51 -8.13
CA GLU A 174 3.29 8.64 -7.96
C GLU A 174 2.00 9.40 -8.31
N LEU A 175 1.04 8.67 -8.87
CA LEU A 175 -0.28 9.21 -9.18
C LEU A 175 -1.01 9.57 -7.87
N ASP A 176 -1.22 10.86 -7.64
CA ASP A 176 -2.02 11.35 -6.52
C ASP A 176 -3.51 11.25 -6.83
N LEU A 177 -4.14 10.21 -6.29
CA LEU A 177 -5.60 10.01 -6.42
C LEU A 177 -6.40 10.80 -5.38
N SER A 178 -5.76 11.47 -4.41
CA SER A 178 -6.46 12.27 -3.39
C SER A 178 -7.14 13.52 -3.97
N ILE A 179 -6.78 13.89 -5.21
CA ILE A 179 -7.44 14.93 -6.00
C ILE A 179 -8.87 14.54 -6.36
N LEU A 180 -9.19 13.23 -6.40
CA LEU A 180 -10.52 12.75 -6.72
C LEU A 180 -11.43 12.79 -5.48
N SER A 181 -12.66 13.27 -5.67
CA SER A 181 -13.67 13.24 -4.61
C SER A 181 -14.05 11.79 -4.26
N PRO A 182 -14.27 11.47 -2.97
CA PRO A 182 -14.66 10.14 -2.55
C PRO A 182 -16.02 9.75 -3.15
N VAL A 183 -16.14 8.50 -3.59
CA VAL A 183 -17.38 7.94 -4.16
C VAL A 183 -18.41 7.57 -3.07
N TYR A 184 -18.04 7.73 -1.80
CA TYR A 184 -18.90 7.42 -0.66
C TYR A 184 -19.34 8.68 0.08
N ARG A 185 -20.51 8.61 0.72
CA ARG A 185 -20.98 9.62 1.68
C ARG A 185 -20.77 9.10 3.10
N THR A 186 -20.43 10.00 4.01
CA THR A 186 -20.21 9.68 5.43
C THR A 186 -21.36 10.22 6.26
N ILE A 187 -22.02 9.36 7.05
CA ILE A 187 -23.02 9.78 8.03
C ILE A 187 -22.30 10.08 9.34
N HIS A 188 -22.28 11.35 9.75
CA HIS A 188 -21.78 11.72 11.07
C HIS A 188 -22.79 11.36 12.14
N ARG A 189 -22.41 10.44 13.03
CA ARG A 189 -23.25 9.96 14.10
C ARG A 189 -23.03 10.81 15.36
N PRO A 190 -24.07 11.41 15.96
CA PRO A 190 -23.95 12.16 17.21
C PRO A 190 -23.38 11.30 18.35
N GLU A 191 -22.67 11.95 19.28
CA GLU A 191 -22.24 11.30 20.52
C GLU A 191 -23.45 10.67 21.26
N ARG A 192 -23.23 9.54 21.94
CA ARG A 192 -24.24 8.73 22.64
C ARG A 192 -25.23 7.95 21.77
N SER A 193 -25.07 8.00 20.45
CA SER A 193 -25.83 7.11 19.57
C SER A 193 -25.38 5.65 19.74
N PHE A 194 -26.31 4.70 19.64
CA PHE A 194 -26.00 3.26 19.57
C PHE A 194 -25.37 2.88 18.24
N ARG A 195 -24.60 1.79 18.22
CA ARG A 195 -23.77 1.37 17.06
C ARG A 195 -24.55 0.53 16.06
N SER A 196 -25.57 -0.15 16.53
CA SER A 196 -26.38 -1.04 15.71
C SER A 196 -27.08 -0.24 14.62
N LEU A 197 -27.19 -0.86 13.44
CA LEU A 197 -27.90 -0.36 12.28
C LEU A 197 -28.50 -1.57 11.58
N THR A 198 -29.66 -1.38 10.96
CA THR A 198 -30.28 -2.42 10.14
C THR A 198 -30.92 -1.76 8.93
N GLY A 199 -31.10 -2.51 7.86
CA GLY A 199 -31.70 -2.01 6.64
C GLY A 199 -32.71 -3.00 6.07
N ASN A 200 -33.61 -2.45 5.28
CA ASN A 200 -34.40 -3.22 4.32
C ASN A 200 -34.07 -2.71 2.90
N ASP A 201 -34.86 -3.12 1.90
CA ASP A 201 -34.61 -2.74 0.50
C ASP A 201 -34.75 -1.23 0.21
N ARG A 202 -35.40 -0.48 1.12
CA ARG A 202 -35.76 0.92 0.93
C ARG A 202 -35.03 1.86 1.86
N TYR A 203 -34.88 1.46 3.12
CA TYR A 203 -34.45 2.34 4.20
C TYR A 203 -33.39 1.69 5.07
N LEU A 204 -32.55 2.56 5.64
CA LEU A 204 -31.60 2.22 6.68
C LEU A 204 -32.07 2.82 8.00
N LEU A 205 -32.26 2.00 9.02
CA LEU A 205 -32.62 2.41 10.37
C LEU A 205 -31.35 2.61 11.20
N ILE A 206 -31.13 3.86 11.64
CA ILE A 206 -29.98 4.23 12.46
C ILE A 206 -30.47 5.01 13.68
N HIS A 207 -29.97 4.66 14.86
CA HIS A 207 -30.17 5.48 16.04
C HIS A 207 -29.20 6.66 16.04
N GLN A 208 -29.73 7.88 15.94
CA GLN A 208 -29.01 9.14 16.12
C GLN A 208 -29.58 9.87 17.34
N HIS A 209 -28.86 9.82 18.46
CA HIS A 209 -29.38 10.29 19.75
C HIS A 209 -30.01 11.70 19.64
N PRO A 210 -31.25 11.91 20.13
CA PRO A 210 -32.09 10.97 20.89
C PRO A 210 -33.10 10.17 20.05
N ASN A 211 -32.99 10.22 18.72
CA ASN A 211 -33.97 9.68 17.80
C ASN A 211 -33.50 8.39 17.14
N LEU A 212 -34.48 7.64 16.67
CA LEU A 212 -34.30 6.59 15.71
C LEU A 212 -34.76 7.10 14.35
N CYS A 213 -33.87 7.02 13.35
CA CYS A 213 -34.02 7.70 12.07
C CYS A 213 -34.01 6.69 10.92
N LEU A 214 -34.91 6.88 9.96
CA LEU A 214 -34.89 6.19 8.67
C LEU A 214 -34.18 7.05 7.64
N PHE A 215 -33.16 6.47 7.01
CA PHE A 215 -32.43 7.05 5.91
C PHE A 215 -32.89 6.44 4.59
N ASP A 216 -33.07 7.26 3.55
CA ASP A 216 -33.26 6.78 2.18
C ASP A 216 -31.92 6.36 1.54
N ARG A 217 -31.99 5.90 0.29
CA ARG A 217 -30.83 5.50 -0.52
C ARG A 217 -29.89 6.67 -0.79
N GLU A 218 -30.41 7.89 -0.76
CA GLU A 218 -29.67 9.14 -0.93
C GLU A 218 -29.03 9.63 0.39
N ILE A 219 -29.19 8.88 1.49
CA ILE A 219 -28.63 9.16 2.84
C ILE A 219 -29.28 10.39 3.49
N ASN A 220 -30.53 10.70 3.13
CA ASN A 220 -31.33 11.72 3.79
C ASN A 220 -32.23 11.10 4.86
N ILE A 221 -32.41 11.81 5.97
CA ILE A 221 -33.38 11.42 6.99
C ILE A 221 -34.79 11.66 6.43
N VAL A 222 -35.54 10.58 6.21
CA VAL A 222 -36.92 10.63 5.71
C VAL A 222 -37.91 10.78 6.86
N LYS A 223 -37.67 10.03 7.96
CA LYS A 223 -38.50 10.05 9.16
C LYS A 223 -37.65 9.79 10.40
N GLN A 224 -38.16 10.23 11.54
CA GLN A 224 -37.54 10.00 12.84
C GLN A 224 -38.61 9.88 13.93
N ALA A 225 -38.31 9.06 14.95
CA ALA A 225 -39.10 8.97 16.17
C ALA A 225 -38.18 9.10 17.38
N LEU A 226 -38.68 9.72 18.46
CA LEU A 226 -37.94 9.82 19.70
C LEU A 226 -37.76 8.43 20.32
N TRP A 227 -36.51 8.06 20.62
CA TRP A 227 -36.20 6.83 21.33
C TRP A 227 -36.07 7.11 22.83
N SER A 228 -37.17 6.90 23.57
CA SER A 228 -37.26 7.13 25.03
C SER A 228 -37.15 5.84 25.86
N TYR A 229 -36.74 4.74 25.23
CA TYR A 229 -36.71 3.41 25.82
C TYR A 229 -35.31 3.06 26.38
N ASP A 230 -34.99 1.76 26.45
CA ASP A 230 -33.72 1.26 26.97
C ASP A 230 -32.60 1.32 25.91
N ALA A 231 -31.41 0.84 26.30
CA ALA A 231 -30.27 0.80 25.39
C ALA A 231 -30.52 -0.18 24.24
N ILE A 232 -30.25 0.27 23.01
CA ILE A 232 -30.32 -0.59 21.83
C ILE A 232 -29.07 -1.47 21.80
N GLN A 233 -29.29 -2.78 21.89
CA GLN A 233 -28.24 -3.80 21.78
C GLN A 233 -28.04 -4.16 20.32
N ASP A 234 -29.13 -4.46 19.61
CA ASP A 234 -29.08 -4.84 18.21
C ASP A 234 -30.40 -4.56 17.47
N MET A 235 -30.38 -4.66 16.15
CA MET A 235 -31.56 -4.45 15.31
C MET A 235 -31.53 -5.38 14.09
N CYS A 236 -32.69 -5.84 13.65
CA CYS A 236 -32.85 -6.60 12.41
C CYS A 236 -34.14 -6.20 11.67
N TRP A 237 -34.27 -6.65 10.42
CA TRP A 237 -35.47 -6.44 9.61
C TRP A 237 -36.16 -7.78 9.36
N SER A 238 -37.46 -7.85 9.63
CA SER A 238 -38.28 -9.02 9.34
C SER A 238 -39.17 -8.76 8.12
N SER A 239 -38.90 -9.47 7.04
CA SER A 239 -39.72 -9.53 5.81
C SER A 239 -41.17 -9.92 6.08
N THR A 240 -41.40 -10.92 6.92
CA THR A 240 -42.74 -11.48 7.19
C THR A 240 -43.65 -10.53 7.95
N LEU A 241 -43.09 -9.81 8.93
CA LEU A 241 -43.82 -8.79 9.68
C LEU A 241 -43.86 -7.43 8.97
N ASP A 242 -43.04 -7.23 7.94
CA ASP A 242 -42.81 -5.93 7.28
C ASP A 242 -42.43 -4.83 8.29
N ARG A 243 -41.57 -5.19 9.26
CA ARG A 243 -41.21 -4.32 10.40
C ARG A 243 -39.75 -4.47 10.78
N PHE A 244 -39.18 -3.38 11.27
CA PHE A 244 -37.90 -3.43 11.96
C PHE A 244 -38.12 -3.96 13.38
N ILE A 245 -37.18 -4.78 13.82
CA ILE A 245 -37.12 -5.33 15.16
C ILE A 245 -35.92 -4.71 15.85
N VAL A 246 -36.17 -4.07 17.00
CA VAL A 246 -35.13 -3.46 17.83
C VAL A 246 -35.02 -4.23 19.14
N LEU A 247 -33.84 -4.80 19.36
CA LEU A 247 -33.49 -5.51 20.58
C LEU A 247 -32.95 -4.49 21.58
N GLY A 248 -33.79 -4.15 22.55
CA GLY A 248 -33.40 -3.38 23.71
C GLY A 248 -32.68 -4.25 24.74
N LYS A 249 -32.19 -3.63 25.82
CA LYS A 249 -31.55 -4.35 26.91
C LYS A 249 -32.44 -5.45 27.49
N ASN A 250 -33.75 -5.18 27.68
CA ASN A 250 -34.67 -6.13 28.32
C ASN A 250 -35.92 -6.43 27.50
N ASN A 251 -36.15 -5.72 26.40
CA ASN A 251 -37.39 -5.80 25.65
C ASN A 251 -37.10 -5.85 24.15
N ILE A 252 -38.07 -6.35 23.40
CA ILE A 252 -38.06 -6.29 21.94
C ILE A 252 -39.11 -5.27 21.50
N TYR A 253 -38.76 -4.46 20.51
CA TYR A 253 -39.63 -3.44 19.96
C TYR A 253 -39.83 -3.66 18.47
N PHE A 254 -41.05 -3.45 18.00
CA PHE A 254 -41.36 -3.40 16.58
C PHE A 254 -41.54 -1.98 16.11
N ILE A 255 -41.05 -1.72 14.91
CA ILE A 255 -41.09 -0.40 14.31
C ILE A 255 -41.64 -0.52 12.90
N ASP A 256 -42.75 0.17 12.70
CA ASP A 256 -43.43 0.28 11.43
C ASP A 256 -42.75 1.35 10.55
N GLU A 257 -42.31 0.98 9.34
CA GLU A 257 -41.57 1.89 8.45
C GLU A 257 -42.42 3.09 7.96
N TYR A 258 -43.74 2.91 7.91
CA TYR A 258 -44.66 3.90 7.38
C TYR A 258 -45.05 4.95 8.40
N THR A 259 -45.20 4.56 9.65
CA THR A 259 -45.68 5.43 10.73
C THR A 259 -44.58 5.83 11.70
N MET A 260 -43.45 5.11 11.72
CA MET A 260 -42.43 5.17 12.78
C MET A 260 -43.03 4.94 14.17
N SER A 261 -44.17 4.23 14.26
CA SER A 261 -44.74 3.81 15.53
C SER A 261 -43.87 2.73 16.15
N ILE A 262 -43.64 2.82 17.45
CA ILE A 262 -42.81 1.90 18.22
C ILE A 262 -43.72 1.10 19.15
N GLU A 263 -43.79 -0.21 18.94
CA GLU A 263 -44.60 -1.15 19.71
C GLU A 263 -43.69 -2.03 20.57
N ASN A 264 -43.96 -2.14 21.87
CA ASN A 264 -43.20 -3.01 22.76
C ASN A 264 -43.82 -4.42 22.81
N VAL A 265 -42.99 -5.44 22.61
CA VAL A 265 -43.39 -6.84 22.71
C VAL A 265 -43.30 -7.29 24.17
N GLN A 266 -44.39 -7.13 24.92
CA GLN A 266 -44.43 -7.40 26.36
C GLN A 266 -44.32 -8.90 26.74
N ARG A 267 -44.41 -9.82 25.78
CA ARG A 267 -44.53 -11.27 26.03
C ARG A 267 -43.21 -12.00 26.27
N ILE A 268 -42.08 -11.33 26.06
CA ILE A 268 -40.76 -11.95 26.17
C ILE A 268 -40.21 -11.72 27.58
N LYS A 269 -39.60 -12.76 28.16
CA LYS A 269 -38.97 -12.66 29.47
C LYS A 269 -37.83 -11.64 29.42
N LYS A 270 -37.81 -10.73 30.40
CA LYS A 270 -36.70 -9.78 30.55
C LYS A 270 -35.40 -10.55 30.75
N GLN A 271 -34.44 -10.29 29.88
CA GLN A 271 -33.12 -10.89 29.89
C GLN A 271 -32.13 -9.89 29.30
N ASP A 272 -30.85 -9.98 29.68
CA ASP A 272 -29.82 -9.12 29.11
C ASP A 272 -29.47 -9.62 27.71
N TRP A 273 -30.03 -8.95 26.70
CA TRP A 273 -29.86 -9.33 25.30
C TRP A 273 -28.56 -8.78 24.71
N GLY A 274 -28.00 -9.49 23.73
CA GLY A 274 -26.75 -9.11 23.04
C GLY A 274 -26.95 -8.78 21.57
N SER A 275 -27.34 -9.77 20.77
CA SER A 275 -27.52 -9.66 19.33
C SER A 275 -28.80 -10.38 18.89
N CYS A 276 -29.36 -9.97 17.76
CA CYS A 276 -30.49 -10.65 17.13
C CYS A 276 -30.42 -10.69 15.61
N THR A 277 -31.02 -11.72 15.05
CA THR A 277 -31.26 -11.86 13.61
C THR A 277 -32.56 -12.61 13.41
N CYS A 278 -33.17 -12.54 12.23
CA CYS A 278 -34.41 -13.26 11.95
C CYS A 278 -34.38 -13.93 10.58
N SER A 279 -35.07 -15.06 10.49
CA SER A 279 -35.53 -15.66 9.24
C SER A 279 -36.95 -15.16 8.92
N ASP A 280 -37.58 -15.75 7.90
CA ASP A 280 -38.97 -15.43 7.57
C ASP A 280 -39.95 -15.83 8.69
N THR A 281 -39.66 -16.88 9.47
CA THR A 281 -40.61 -17.41 10.45
C THR A 281 -40.16 -17.24 11.89
N VAL A 282 -38.86 -17.00 12.12
CA VAL A 282 -38.25 -17.10 13.43
C VAL A 282 -37.33 -15.91 13.71
N LEU A 283 -37.40 -15.39 14.94
CA LEU A 283 -36.45 -14.46 15.51
C LEU A 283 -35.49 -15.20 16.43
N PHE A 284 -34.19 -15.03 16.17
CA PHE A 284 -33.13 -15.51 17.02
C PHE A 284 -32.58 -14.34 17.83
N ALA A 285 -32.51 -14.49 19.16
CA ALA A 285 -31.88 -13.50 20.04
C ALA A 285 -30.93 -14.21 21.01
N CYS A 286 -29.73 -13.66 21.18
CA CYS A 286 -28.74 -14.23 22.08
C CYS A 286 -28.60 -13.43 23.38
N THR A 287 -28.27 -14.12 24.46
CA THR A 287 -28.04 -13.50 25.76
C THR A 287 -26.62 -12.93 25.85
N ASN A 288 -26.48 -11.79 26.50
CA ASN A 288 -25.21 -11.09 26.71
C ASN A 288 -24.58 -11.49 28.04
N GLU A 289 -24.23 -12.77 28.18
CA GLU A 289 -23.63 -13.31 29.40
C GLU A 289 -22.65 -14.45 29.07
N TRP A 290 -21.77 -14.78 30.01
CA TRP A 290 -20.88 -15.93 29.91
C TRP A 290 -21.69 -17.24 29.81
N GLY A 291 -21.41 -18.04 28.78
CA GLY A 291 -22.24 -19.18 28.44
C GLY A 291 -23.51 -18.80 27.68
N SER A 292 -23.46 -17.74 26.87
CA SER A 292 -24.57 -17.24 26.05
C SER A 292 -25.43 -18.35 25.46
N SER A 293 -26.74 -18.23 25.65
CA SER A 293 -27.75 -19.03 24.96
C SER A 293 -28.31 -18.28 23.77
N ILE A 294 -28.86 -19.04 22.82
CA ILE A 294 -29.63 -18.50 21.70
C ILE A 294 -31.08 -18.90 21.92
N MET A 295 -31.96 -17.91 21.95
CA MET A 295 -33.40 -18.11 22.04
C MET A 295 -34.02 -17.98 20.67
N GLU A 296 -34.92 -18.89 20.40
CA GLU A 296 -35.67 -19.00 19.16
C GLU A 296 -37.12 -18.64 19.45
N PHE A 297 -37.63 -17.66 18.71
CA PHE A 297 -38.96 -17.11 18.88
C PHE A 297 -39.74 -17.22 17.57
N GLU A 298 -40.98 -17.68 17.63
CA GLU A 298 -41.87 -17.64 16.47
C GLU A 298 -42.24 -16.19 16.17
N LEU A 299 -42.21 -15.74 14.91
CA LEU A 299 -42.59 -14.36 14.58
C LEU A 299 -44.11 -14.19 14.44
N PHE A 300 -44.82 -15.24 14.03
CA PHE A 300 -46.25 -15.20 13.70
C PHE A 300 -46.94 -16.51 14.14
N PRO A 301 -48.14 -16.49 14.76
CA PRO A 301 -49.04 -15.34 14.93
C PRO A 301 -48.74 -14.43 16.14
N ALA A 302 -47.85 -14.87 17.03
CA ALA A 302 -47.40 -14.07 18.16
C ALA A 302 -45.94 -14.43 18.49
N ILE A 303 -45.19 -13.47 19.05
CA ILE A 303 -43.86 -13.80 19.56
C ILE A 303 -43.96 -14.63 20.82
N ASP A 304 -43.74 -15.93 20.64
CA ASP A 304 -43.61 -16.92 21.69
C ASP A 304 -42.29 -17.68 21.53
N MET A 305 -41.66 -18.00 22.65
CA MET A 305 -40.39 -18.73 22.65
C MET A 305 -40.63 -20.18 22.25
N ILE A 306 -40.00 -20.61 21.17
CA ILE A 306 -40.04 -21.99 20.67
C ILE A 306 -38.99 -22.82 21.42
N LYS A 307 -37.75 -22.33 21.47
CA LYS A 307 -36.60 -23.13 21.89
C LYS A 307 -35.49 -22.27 22.48
N GLU A 308 -34.76 -22.84 23.42
CA GLU A 308 -33.52 -22.27 23.95
C GLU A 308 -32.36 -23.22 23.67
N TRP A 309 -31.37 -22.74 22.92
CA TRP A 309 -30.15 -23.45 22.59
C TRP A 309 -29.06 -23.10 23.60
N LYS A 310 -28.50 -24.12 24.25
CA LYS A 310 -27.42 -24.01 25.24
C LYS A 310 -26.23 -24.88 24.84
N TYR A 311 -25.13 -24.80 25.60
CA TYR A 311 -24.04 -25.77 25.54
C TYR A 311 -24.58 -27.22 25.53
N PRO A 312 -24.05 -28.12 24.66
CA PRO A 312 -22.86 -27.98 23.81
C PRO A 312 -23.08 -27.31 22.45
N PHE A 313 -24.30 -26.86 22.15
CA PHE A 313 -24.64 -26.33 20.83
C PHE A 313 -24.25 -24.86 20.64
N THR A 314 -24.31 -24.06 21.71
CA THR A 314 -23.92 -22.63 21.69
C THR A 314 -22.54 -22.42 22.33
N CYS A 315 -22.38 -21.48 23.26
CA CYS A 315 -21.13 -21.13 23.92
C CYS A 315 -20.82 -22.04 25.12
N ALA A 316 -19.54 -22.35 25.32
CA ALA A 316 -19.07 -22.87 26.60
C ALA A 316 -19.19 -21.79 27.70
N LYS A 317 -19.03 -22.18 28.98
CA LYS A 317 -19.22 -21.27 30.12
C LYS A 317 -18.29 -20.04 30.11
N ASP A 318 -17.21 -20.09 29.37
CA ASP A 318 -16.18 -19.06 29.20
C ASP A 318 -16.23 -18.40 27.81
N GLU A 319 -17.30 -18.59 27.05
CA GLU A 319 -17.54 -17.95 25.76
C GLU A 319 -18.82 -17.09 25.83
N THR A 320 -18.87 -16.01 25.05
CA THR A 320 -20.10 -15.23 24.79
C THR A 320 -20.33 -15.09 23.30
N ILE A 321 -21.57 -14.83 22.91
CA ILE A 321 -21.95 -14.52 21.52
C ILE A 321 -21.84 -13.01 21.31
N CYS A 322 -21.11 -12.60 20.29
CA CYS A 322 -20.91 -11.18 19.95
C CYS A 322 -21.82 -10.73 18.80
N ASP A 323 -22.20 -11.63 17.91
CA ASP A 323 -22.95 -11.32 16.69
C ASP A 323 -23.66 -12.58 16.18
N THR A 324 -24.84 -12.40 15.59
CA THR A 324 -25.68 -13.45 14.99
C THR A 324 -26.15 -13.04 13.60
N THR A 325 -26.05 -13.96 12.64
CA THR A 325 -26.49 -13.71 11.26
C THR A 325 -27.24 -14.91 10.71
N CYS A 326 -28.38 -14.65 10.07
CA CYS A 326 -29.16 -15.62 9.32
C CYS A 326 -29.01 -15.32 7.82
N PRO A 327 -28.30 -16.14 7.02
CA PRO A 327 -28.16 -15.93 5.59
C PRO A 327 -29.47 -16.31 4.90
N SER A 328 -30.18 -15.32 4.40
CA SER A 328 -31.47 -15.45 3.70
C SER A 328 -31.40 -16.06 2.30
N ILE A 329 -30.25 -16.61 1.86
CA ILE A 329 -29.99 -16.92 0.43
C ILE A 329 -29.70 -18.41 0.12
N LEU A 330 -29.53 -19.30 1.10
CA LEU A 330 -29.30 -20.72 0.80
C LEU A 330 -30.52 -21.58 1.15
N ALA A 331 -31.20 -22.00 0.07
CA ALA A 331 -32.36 -22.86 0.07
C ALA A 331 -32.26 -24.06 1.03
N SER A 332 -33.37 -24.30 1.74
CA SER A 332 -33.82 -25.55 2.40
C SER A 332 -33.25 -25.95 3.77
N ILE A 333 -32.30 -25.22 4.36
CA ILE A 333 -31.90 -25.44 5.77
C ILE A 333 -31.65 -24.09 6.42
N ASP A 334 -32.42 -23.73 7.45
CA ASP A 334 -32.13 -22.56 8.27
C ASP A 334 -30.76 -22.77 8.93
N GLN A 335 -29.78 -21.96 8.58
CA GLN A 335 -28.45 -21.98 9.17
C GLN A 335 -28.25 -20.69 9.96
N LEU A 336 -28.01 -20.82 11.26
CA LEU A 336 -27.67 -19.68 12.10
C LEU A 336 -26.17 -19.64 12.33
N PHE A 337 -25.53 -18.57 11.86
CA PHE A 337 -24.13 -18.33 12.12
C PHE A 337 -23.99 -17.39 13.32
N PHE A 338 -23.11 -17.74 14.26
CA PHE A 338 -22.80 -16.86 15.37
C PHE A 338 -21.31 -16.81 15.64
N ARG A 339 -20.84 -15.63 16.05
CA ARG A 339 -19.44 -15.41 16.41
C ARG A 339 -19.29 -15.37 17.92
N SER A 340 -18.46 -16.27 18.43
CA SER A 340 -17.97 -16.23 19.81
C SER A 340 -16.57 -15.61 19.85
N TYR A 341 -16.12 -15.14 21.03
CA TYR A 341 -14.80 -14.52 21.23
C TYR A 341 -13.62 -15.30 20.62
N HIS A 342 -13.73 -16.64 20.51
CA HIS A 342 -12.66 -17.50 20.02
C HIS A 342 -12.97 -18.24 18.71
N ASN A 343 -14.23 -18.31 18.27
CA ASN A 343 -14.63 -19.13 17.12
C ASN A 343 -15.86 -18.59 16.39
N VAL A 344 -15.93 -18.79 15.07
CA VAL A 344 -17.18 -18.69 14.30
C VAL A 344 -17.81 -20.09 14.28
N ARG A 345 -19.08 -20.19 14.69
CA ARG A 345 -19.82 -21.46 14.71
C ARG A 345 -21.07 -21.36 13.83
N CYS A 346 -21.46 -22.48 13.26
CA CYS A 346 -22.69 -22.63 12.50
C CYS A 346 -23.60 -23.62 13.23
N LEU A 347 -24.84 -23.21 13.50
CA LEU A 347 -25.92 -24.07 13.93
C LEU A 347 -26.74 -24.46 12.72
N TYR A 348 -26.75 -25.75 12.41
CA TYR A 348 -27.68 -26.33 11.48
C TYR A 348 -29.02 -26.52 12.19
N LEU A 349 -30.02 -25.72 11.81
CA LEU A 349 -31.38 -25.83 12.33
C LEU A 349 -32.12 -26.86 11.46
N SER A 350 -31.76 -28.14 11.63
CA SER A 350 -32.57 -29.24 11.13
C SER A 350 -33.63 -29.60 12.18
N ASN A 351 -34.90 -29.69 11.75
CA ASN A 351 -36.04 -30.16 12.54
C ASN A 351 -35.76 -31.48 13.28
#